data_AF-A0A2J0N0L5-F1
#
_entry.id   AF-A0A2J0N0L5-F1
#
_cell.length_a   1.000
_cell.length_b   1.000
_cell.length_c   1.000
_cell.angle_alpha   90.00
_cell.angle_beta   90.00
_cell.angle_gamma   90.00
#
_symmetry.space_group_name_H-M   'P 1'
#
loop_
_entity.id
_entity.type
_entity.pdbx_description
1 polymer ?
#
loop_
_entity_poly.entity_id
_entity_poly.type
_entity_poly.pdbx_seq_one_letter_code
_entity_poly.pdbx_strand_id
1 'polypeptide(L)' 'GIDKKMVGQFTVDLRELKKAEPYKGKGFRYVGEYVRRKVGKKAAAAVK' A
#
# COMPACT_ATOMS: atom_id res chain seq x y z
N GLY A 1 -17.85 9.31 11.01
CA GLY A 1 -18.27 10.28 9.98
C GLY A 1 -19.74 10.10 9.75
N ILE A 2 -20.49 11.20 9.68
CA ILE A 2 -21.95 11.19 9.53
C ILE A 2 -22.39 10.51 8.22
N ASP A 3 -21.55 10.55 7.18
CA ASP A 3 -21.79 9.86 5.91
C ASP A 3 -20.66 8.87 5.57
N LYS A 4 -21.02 7.59 5.38
CA LYS A 4 -20.09 6.53 4.98
C LYS A 4 -19.66 6.64 3.52
N LYS A 5 -20.47 7.25 2.64
CA LYS A 5 -20.13 7.43 1.23
C LYS A 5 -19.00 8.44 1.07
N MET A 6 -19.14 9.61 1.71
CA MET A 6 -18.10 10.64 1.74
C MET A 6 -16.78 10.13 2.32
N VAL A 7 -16.83 9.36 3.41
CA VAL A 7 -15.63 8.74 4.00
C VAL A 7 -14.99 7.75 3.02
N GLY A 8 -15.79 6.93 2.33
CA GLY A 8 -15.29 6.02 1.29
C GLY A 8 -14.61 6.74 0.14
N GLN A 9 -15.25 7.78 -0.41
CA GLN A 9 -14.68 8.61 -1.48
C GLN A 9 -13.34 9.22 -1.07
N PHE A 10 -13.29 9.84 0.11
CA PHE A 10 -12.06 10.41 0.65
C PHE A 10 -10.94 9.37 0.82
N THR A 11 -11.26 8.16 1.28
CA THR A 11 -10.25 7.09 1.40
C THR A 11 -9.73 6.60 0.04
N VAL A 12 -10.56 6.65 -1.00
CA VAL A 12 -10.16 6.31 -2.37
C VAL A 12 -9.20 7.37 -2.91
N ASP A 13 -9.55 8.65 -2.79
CA ASP A 13 -8.74 9.77 -3.25
C ASP A 13 -7.34 9.76 -2.59
N LEU A 14 -7.29 9.51 -1.27
CA LEU A 14 -6.03 9.37 -0.54
C LEU A 14 -5.16 8.22 -1.08
N ARG A 15 -5.76 7.10 -1.46
CA ARG A 15 -5.03 5.94 -1.99
C ARG A 15 -4.48 6.20 -3.39
N GLU A 16 -5.17 6.98 -4.21
CA GLU A 16 -4.72 7.34 -5.55
C GLU A 16 -3.44 8.19 -5.52
N LEU A 17 -3.31 9.09 -4.55
CA LEU A 17 -2.12 9.94 -4.37
C LEU A 17 -0.83 9.12 -4.23
N LYS A 18 -0.87 8.00 -3.49
CA LYS A 18 0.31 7.14 -3.29
C LYS A 18 -0.07 5.70 -3.01
N LYS A 19 -0.20 4.91 -4.08
CA LYS A 19 -0.45 3.47 -3.99
C LYS A 19 0.73 2.75 -3.33
N ALA A 20 0.44 1.72 -2.55
CA ALA A 20 1.46 0.89 -1.92
C ALA A 20 2.35 0.23 -2.98
N GLU A 21 3.62 0.60 -2.99
CA GLU A 21 4.59 0.12 -3.99
C GLU A 21 4.85 -1.39 -3.85
N PRO A 22 4.91 -2.15 -4.97
CA PRO A 22 5.16 -3.60 -4.95
C PRO A 22 6.50 -4.03 -4.37
N TYR A 23 7.50 -3.16 -4.21
CA TYR A 23 8.83 -3.56 -3.73
C TYR A 23 9.02 -3.24 -2.25
N LYS A 24 8.85 -1.96 -1.91
CA LYS A 24 9.09 -1.45 -0.55
C LYS A 24 7.82 -1.46 0.31
N GLY A 25 6.65 -1.74 -0.27
CA GLY A 25 5.36 -1.67 0.43
C GLY A 25 5.01 -0.26 0.91
N LYS A 26 5.67 0.77 0.36
CA LYS A 26 5.51 2.16 0.76
C LYS A 26 4.29 2.77 0.07
N GLY A 27 3.37 3.36 0.83
CA GLY A 27 2.18 4.02 0.32
C GLY A 27 0.99 3.89 1.29
N PHE A 28 -0.16 4.43 0.88
CA PHE A 28 -1.40 4.32 1.63
C PHE A 28 -2.05 2.95 1.39
N ARG A 29 -2.38 2.28 2.48
CA ARG A 29 -2.99 0.94 2.50
C ARG A 29 -3.97 0.85 3.65
N TYR A 30 -4.94 -0.04 3.53
CA TYR A 30 -5.84 -0.32 4.63
C TYR A 30 -5.16 -1.19 5.69
N VAL A 31 -5.64 -1.10 6.92
CA VAL A 31 -5.18 -1.96 8.02
C VAL A 31 -5.55 -3.41 7.67
N GLY A 32 -4.57 -4.31 7.64
CA GLY A 32 -4.76 -5.71 7.26
C GLY A 32 -4.69 -5.99 5.75
N GLU A 33 -4.47 -4.99 4.89
CA GLU A 33 -4.31 -5.21 3.45
C GLU A 33 -2.98 -5.92 3.12
N TYR A 34 -3.07 -7.08 2.46
CA TYR A 34 -1.89 -7.83 2.01
C TYR A 34 -1.28 -7.20 0.75
N VAL A 35 -0.21 -6.43 0.92
CA VAL A 35 0.54 -5.85 -0.19
C VAL A 35 1.48 -6.90 -0.77
N ARG A 36 1.23 -7.32 -2.02
CA ARG A 36 2.12 -8.25 -2.75
C ARG A 36 3.49 -7.62 -2.93
N ARG A 37 4.50 -8.17 -2.23
CA ARG A 37 5.89 -7.71 -2.34
C ARG A 37 6.64 -8.54 -3.38
N LYS A 38 7.18 -7.88 -4.40
CA LYS A 38 8.12 -8.48 -5.36
C LYS A 38 9.53 -8.44 -4.75
N VAL A 39 10.25 -9.56 -4.83
CA VAL A 39 11.67 -9.62 -4.49
C VAL A 39 12.46 -8.77 -5.48
N GLY A 40 13.14 -7.75 -4.96
CA GLY A 40 14.11 -6.98 -5.74
C GLY A 40 15.46 -7.72 -5.84
N LYS A 41 16.29 -7.31 -6.80
CA LYS A 41 17.61 -7.90 -7.09
C LYS A 41 18.55 -8.02 -5.86
N LYS A 42 18.38 -7.17 -4.84
CA LYS A 42 19.23 -7.15 -3.62
C LYS A 42 18.87 -8.20 -2.56
N ALA A 43 17.65 -8.77 -2.58
CA ALA A 43 17.28 -9.81 -1.60
C ALA A 43 18.00 -11.15 -1.87
N ALA A 44 18.52 -11.35 -3.09
CA ALA A 44 19.28 -12.54 -3.47
C ALA A 44 20.75 -12.52 -3.00
N ALA A 45 21.29 -11.37 -2.59
CA ALA A 45 22.72 -11.21 -2.31
C ALA A 45 23.07 -11.09 -0.81
N ALA A 46 22.11 -11.27 0.09
CA ALA A 46 22.36 -11.36 1.53
C ALA A 46 22.20 -12.81 1.98
N VAL A 47 23.13 -13.66 1.54
CA VAL A 47 23.38 -14.97 2.14
C VAL A 47 24.46 -14.77 3.20
N LYS A 48 24.20 -15.34 4.37
CA LYS A 48 25.08 -15.40 5.55
C LYS A 48 26.38 -16.14 5.26
#